data_AF-Q9I706-F1
#
_entry.id   AF-Q9I706-F1
#
_cell.length_a   1.000
_cell.length_b   1.000
_cell.length_c   1.000
_cell.angle_alpha   90.00
_cell.angle_beta   90.00
_cell.angle_gamma   90.00
#
_symmetry.space_group_name_H-M   'P 1'
#
loop_
_entity.id
_entity.type
_entity.pdbx_description
1 polymer ?
#
loop_
_entity_poly.entity_id
_entity_poly.type
_entity_poly.pdbx_seq_one_letter_code
_entity_poly.pdbx_strand_id
1 'polypeptide(L)'
;MPTRVLRGLVAALPLFLAACSDSAPSSEEIARLLAERGFDKPACASSTLFKTFPVTLSDSFSGPGPAKGNAAVYDALVGVGLLRRDGDSYDLTPAGREDYKPESKAFCYSSGFDVSVRSVDPAKPDDYGPAVEKGWLVTVEVKPREVKDWAKNPEVLKQASLTTLQQITQPQVGQVSLVKPRGEEGYKLVNTRFSPRQGFHFNQAW
;
A
#
# COMPACT_ATOMS: atom_id res chain seq x y z
N MET A 1 -73.18 -37.81 -31.69
CA MET A 1 -72.19 -38.05 -30.61
C MET A 1 -70.97 -37.17 -30.86
N PRO A 2 -70.79 -36.03 -30.18
CA PRO A 2 -69.63 -35.17 -30.41
C PRO A 2 -68.55 -35.42 -29.35
N THR A 3 -67.48 -36.12 -29.74
CA THR A 3 -66.28 -36.30 -28.93
C THR A 3 -65.34 -35.11 -29.17
N ARG A 4 -65.43 -34.05 -28.36
CA ARG A 4 -64.42 -33.00 -28.28
C ARG A 4 -63.48 -33.32 -27.11
N VAL A 5 -62.35 -33.95 -27.39
CA VAL A 5 -61.27 -34.14 -26.42
C VAL A 5 -60.24 -33.04 -26.64
N LEU A 6 -60.44 -31.90 -25.97
CA LEU A 6 -59.46 -30.82 -25.88
C LEU A 6 -58.56 -31.13 -24.65
N ARG A 7 -57.51 -31.94 -24.83
CA ARG A 7 -56.52 -32.18 -23.76
C ARG A 7 -55.39 -31.16 -23.91
N GLY A 8 -55.32 -30.26 -22.93
CA GLY A 8 -54.48 -29.08 -22.90
C GLY A 8 -52.98 -29.39 -23.02
N LEU A 9 -52.30 -28.54 -23.79
CA LEU A 9 -50.86 -28.39 -23.78
C LEU A 9 -50.46 -27.89 -22.38
N VAL A 10 -49.90 -28.78 -21.54
CA VAL A 10 -49.16 -28.35 -20.36
C VAL A 10 -47.81 -27.84 -20.85
N ALA A 11 -47.73 -26.52 -21.07
CA ALA A 11 -46.48 -25.84 -21.33
C ALA A 11 -45.63 -25.90 -20.04
N ALA A 12 -44.79 -26.93 -19.94
CA ALA A 12 -43.77 -27.02 -18.91
C ALA A 12 -42.75 -25.90 -19.17
N LEU A 13 -42.91 -24.77 -18.49
CA LEU A 13 -41.90 -23.72 -18.42
C LEU A 13 -40.65 -24.32 -17.75
N PRO A 14 -39.51 -24.43 -18.44
CA PRO A 14 -38.27 -24.79 -17.79
C PRO A 14 -37.90 -23.63 -16.85
N LEU A 15 -38.04 -23.88 -15.55
CA LEU A 15 -37.48 -23.05 -14.51
C LEU A 15 -35.96 -23.06 -14.72
N PHE A 16 -35.46 -22.03 -15.38
CA PHE A 16 -34.04 -21.70 -15.37
C PHE A 16 -33.68 -21.39 -13.92
N LEU A 17 -33.30 -22.43 -13.18
CA LEU A 17 -32.50 -22.32 -11.97
C LEU A 17 -31.16 -21.72 -12.43
N ALA A 18 -31.15 -20.41 -12.64
CA ALA A 18 -29.95 -19.62 -12.47
C ALA A 18 -29.58 -19.82 -11.00
N ALA A 19 -28.87 -20.92 -10.72
CA ALA A 19 -28.18 -21.10 -9.47
C ALA A 19 -27.46 -19.78 -9.25
N CYS A 20 -27.91 -19.04 -8.23
CA CYS A 20 -27.27 -17.83 -7.79
C CYS A 20 -25.89 -18.25 -7.30
N SER A 21 -24.94 -18.43 -8.21
CA SER A 21 -23.56 -18.61 -7.86
C SER A 21 -23.19 -17.32 -7.14
N ASP A 22 -23.13 -17.38 -5.81
CA ASP A 22 -22.74 -16.24 -4.97
C ASP A 22 -21.55 -15.57 -5.64
N SER A 23 -21.81 -14.37 -6.16
CA SER A 23 -20.88 -13.66 -7.01
C SER A 23 -19.61 -13.39 -6.21
N ALA A 24 -18.47 -13.63 -6.87
CA ALA A 24 -17.19 -13.15 -6.34
C ALA A 24 -17.26 -11.62 -6.13
N PRO A 25 -16.51 -11.07 -5.17
CA PRO A 25 -16.46 -9.64 -4.96
C PRO A 25 -16.03 -8.93 -6.25
N SER A 26 -16.69 -7.82 -6.56
CA SER A 26 -16.34 -7.00 -7.73
C SER A 26 -14.96 -6.37 -7.57
N SER A 27 -14.33 -6.01 -8.69
CA SER A 27 -13.04 -5.30 -8.65
C SER A 27 -13.13 -3.96 -7.90
N GLU A 28 -14.28 -3.29 -7.96
CA GLU A 28 -14.54 -2.02 -7.26
C GLU A 28 -14.60 -2.22 -5.74
N GLU A 29 -15.29 -3.27 -5.27
CA GLU A 29 -15.32 -3.62 -3.84
C GLU A 29 -13.93 -3.99 -3.33
N ILE A 30 -13.18 -4.77 -4.10
CA ILE A 30 -11.79 -5.12 -3.78
C ILE A 30 -10.93 -3.85 -3.70
N ALA A 31 -11.01 -2.97 -4.68
CA ALA A 31 -10.24 -1.72 -4.70
C ALA A 31 -10.56 -0.84 -3.48
N ARG A 32 -11.85 -0.70 -3.12
CA ARG A 32 -12.28 0.04 -1.93
C ARG A 32 -11.70 -0.55 -0.65
N LEU A 33 -11.81 -1.87 -0.46
CA LEU A 33 -11.27 -2.55 0.72
C LEU A 33 -9.74 -2.44 0.82
N LEU A 34 -9.04 -2.45 -0.31
CA LEU A 34 -7.58 -2.26 -0.34
C LEU A 34 -7.20 -0.81 0.00
N ALA A 35 -7.94 0.18 -0.49
CA ALA A 35 -7.74 1.59 -0.14
C ALA A 35 -8.00 1.86 1.35
N GLU A 36 -9.05 1.25 1.93
CA GLU A 36 -9.31 1.31 3.39
C GLU A 36 -8.16 0.72 4.22
N ARG A 37 -7.45 -0.27 3.66
CA ARG A 37 -6.22 -0.84 4.24
C ARG A 37 -4.96 -0.02 3.93
N GLY A 38 -5.11 1.09 3.23
CA GLY A 38 -4.06 2.05 2.91
C GLY A 38 -3.14 1.60 1.79
N PHE A 39 -3.55 0.68 0.91
CA PHE A 39 -2.71 0.22 -0.21
C PHE A 39 -2.34 1.35 -1.17
N ASP A 40 -3.08 2.45 -1.17
CA ASP A 40 -2.89 3.63 -2.01
C ASP A 40 -2.14 4.78 -1.32
N LYS A 41 -1.67 4.59 -0.06
CA LYS A 41 -0.96 5.63 0.70
C LYS A 41 0.37 6.02 0.03
N PRO A 42 0.78 7.31 0.17
CA PRO A 42 2.07 7.78 -0.30
C PRO A 42 3.24 6.94 0.19
N ALA A 43 4.26 6.80 -0.66
CA ALA A 43 5.50 6.15 -0.25
C ALA A 43 6.53 7.20 0.18
N CYS A 44 7.10 7.05 1.38
CA CYS A 44 7.94 8.08 1.99
C CYS A 44 9.23 7.53 2.60
N ALA A 45 10.29 8.34 2.53
CA ALA A 45 11.57 8.10 3.18
C ALA A 45 11.55 8.77 4.56
N SER A 46 11.49 7.98 5.63
CA SER A 46 11.29 8.46 7.01
C SER A 46 12.56 8.41 7.85
N SER A 47 12.65 9.26 8.88
CA SER A 47 13.71 9.14 9.90
C SER A 47 13.34 9.86 11.19
N THR A 48 13.89 9.40 12.32
CA THR A 48 13.88 10.16 13.59
C THR A 48 14.69 11.45 13.49
N LEU A 49 15.58 11.55 12.51
CA LEU A 49 16.38 12.73 12.18
C LEU A 49 15.51 13.88 11.64
N PHE A 50 14.41 13.58 10.95
CA PHE A 50 13.62 14.57 10.23
C PHE A 50 12.45 15.13 11.06
N LYS A 51 12.64 15.28 12.38
CA LYS A 51 11.61 15.80 13.30
C LYS A 51 11.20 17.23 12.95
N THR A 52 12.16 18.06 12.59
CA THR A 52 11.94 19.46 12.25
C THR A 52 13.13 19.97 11.42
N PHE A 53 12.89 21.03 10.66
CA PHE A 53 13.92 21.79 9.96
C PHE A 53 13.72 23.29 10.28
N PRO A 54 14.79 24.08 10.39
CA PRO A 54 16.19 23.68 10.21
C PRO A 54 16.70 22.78 11.35
N VAL A 55 17.76 22.04 11.08
CA VAL A 55 18.44 21.17 12.05
C VAL A 55 19.93 21.52 12.10
N THR A 56 20.48 21.66 13.30
CA THR A 56 21.91 21.88 13.52
C THR A 56 22.50 20.65 14.21
N LEU A 57 23.55 20.08 13.63
CA LEU A 57 24.21 18.90 14.20
C LEU A 57 24.99 19.29 15.46
N SER A 58 24.99 18.37 16.44
CA SER A 58 25.70 18.53 17.70
C SER A 58 26.96 17.67 17.74
N ASP A 59 28.00 18.15 18.43
CA ASP A 59 29.26 17.41 18.60
C ASP A 59 29.09 16.11 19.43
N SER A 60 28.04 16.04 20.26
CA SER A 60 27.72 14.87 21.08
C SER A 60 26.29 14.37 20.84
N PHE A 61 26.05 13.10 21.16
CA PHE A 61 24.72 12.48 21.16
C PHE A 61 23.74 13.15 22.14
N SER A 62 24.26 13.70 23.25
CA SER A 62 23.49 14.41 24.27
C SER A 62 23.24 15.90 23.96
N GLY A 63 23.68 16.37 22.79
CA GLY A 63 23.50 17.75 22.37
C GLY A 63 22.04 18.09 22.00
N PRO A 64 21.76 19.38 21.72
CA PRO A 64 20.42 19.85 21.39
C PRO A 64 19.90 19.33 20.04
N GLY A 65 20.78 18.87 19.15
CA GLY A 65 20.45 18.32 17.85
C GLY A 65 21.06 16.94 17.61
N PRO A 66 20.81 16.33 16.44
CA PRO A 66 21.39 15.05 16.08
C PRO A 66 22.92 15.09 16.09
N ALA A 67 23.55 13.99 16.50
CA ALA A 67 25.01 13.91 16.53
C ALA A 67 25.61 14.08 15.12
N LYS A 68 26.79 14.71 15.04
CA LYS A 68 27.56 14.91 13.78
C LYS A 68 27.80 13.63 12.98
N GLY A 69 27.83 12.46 13.63
CA GLY A 69 27.88 11.16 12.94
C GLY A 69 26.74 10.92 11.94
N ASN A 70 25.65 11.68 12.04
CA ASN A 70 24.51 11.62 11.12
C ASN A 70 24.64 12.51 9.88
N ALA A 71 25.73 13.27 9.73
CA ALA A 71 25.93 14.21 8.62
C ALA A 71 25.76 13.55 7.25
N ALA A 72 26.21 12.30 7.08
CA ALA A 72 26.11 11.57 5.81
C ALA A 72 24.66 11.41 5.30
N VAL A 73 23.68 11.23 6.21
CA VAL A 73 22.26 11.15 5.83
C VAL A 73 21.78 12.49 5.29
N TYR A 74 22.11 13.58 5.97
CA TYR A 74 21.73 14.92 5.53
C TYR A 74 22.45 15.34 4.25
N ASP A 75 23.75 15.08 4.15
CA ASP A 75 24.57 15.38 2.97
C ASP A 75 24.06 14.65 1.72
N ALA A 76 23.56 13.41 1.86
CA ALA A 76 22.91 12.71 0.75
C ALA A 76 21.64 13.45 0.25
N LEU A 77 20.84 14.00 1.16
CA LEU A 77 19.66 14.81 0.83
C LEU A 77 20.02 16.19 0.27
N VAL A 78 21.17 16.76 0.66
CA VAL A 78 21.75 17.95 0.01
C VAL A 78 22.15 17.63 -1.42
N GLY A 79 22.81 16.48 -1.66
CA GLY A 79 23.27 16.05 -2.99
C GLY A 79 22.15 15.90 -4.02
N VAL A 80 20.92 15.65 -3.56
CA VAL A 80 19.71 15.59 -4.41
C VAL A 80 18.83 16.85 -4.34
N GLY A 81 19.31 17.90 -3.67
CA GLY A 81 18.67 19.21 -3.66
C GLY A 81 17.44 19.33 -2.75
N LEU A 82 17.17 18.38 -1.84
CA LEU A 82 16.08 18.50 -0.86
C LEU A 82 16.48 19.38 0.33
N LEU A 83 17.76 19.35 0.70
CA LEU A 83 18.32 20.18 1.76
C LEU A 83 19.38 21.13 1.21
N ARG A 84 19.55 22.25 1.90
CA ARG A 84 20.75 23.10 1.80
C ARG A 84 21.55 22.97 3.09
N ARG A 85 22.86 23.10 2.99
CA ARG A 85 23.79 23.07 4.12
C ARG A 85 24.42 24.44 4.33
N ASP A 86 24.52 24.86 5.58
CA ASP A 86 25.28 26.02 6.05
C ASP A 86 26.05 25.63 7.32
N GLY A 87 27.35 25.40 7.20
CA GLY A 87 28.16 24.80 8.27
C GLY A 87 27.65 23.43 8.70
N ASP A 88 27.26 23.31 9.96
CA ASP A 88 26.66 22.11 10.56
C ASP A 88 25.12 22.14 10.56
N SER A 89 24.52 23.15 9.91
CA SER A 89 23.07 23.32 9.83
C SER A 89 22.53 22.92 8.47
N TYR A 90 21.35 22.30 8.47
CA TYR A 90 20.63 21.85 7.29
C TYR A 90 19.21 22.40 7.31
N ASP A 91 18.76 22.87 6.16
CA ASP A 91 17.43 23.47 6.01
C ASP A 91 16.79 23.03 4.69
N LEU A 92 15.46 23.09 4.62
CA LEU A 92 14.72 22.68 3.45
C LEU A 92 14.94 23.65 2.29
N THR A 93 15.20 23.10 1.11
CA THR A 93 15.07 23.85 -0.15
C THR A 93 13.59 23.99 -0.53
N PRO A 94 13.23 24.76 -1.58
CA PRO A 94 11.87 24.73 -2.12
C PRO A 94 11.40 23.32 -2.50
N ALA A 95 12.24 22.51 -3.15
CA ALA A 95 11.92 21.12 -3.49
C ALA A 95 11.76 20.25 -2.23
N GLY A 96 12.64 20.44 -1.23
CA GLY A 96 12.52 19.76 0.07
C GLY A 96 11.20 20.05 0.77
N ARG A 97 10.73 21.30 0.74
CA ARG A 97 9.45 21.69 1.36
C ARG A 97 8.23 21.05 0.71
N GLU A 98 8.28 20.78 -0.59
CA GLU A 98 7.19 20.11 -1.30
C GLU A 98 7.03 18.66 -0.81
N ASP A 99 8.16 17.96 -0.65
CA ASP A 99 8.20 16.53 -0.32
C ASP A 99 8.13 16.25 1.18
N TYR A 100 8.56 17.20 2.01
CA TYR A 100 8.58 17.05 3.44
C TYR A 100 7.18 17.03 4.06
N LYS A 101 6.93 16.02 4.87
CA LYS A 101 5.71 15.80 5.64
C LYS A 101 6.05 15.83 7.14
N PRO A 102 5.91 17.00 7.81
CA PRO A 102 6.39 17.19 9.18
C PRO A 102 5.72 16.24 10.18
N GLU A 103 4.44 15.95 10.00
CA GLU A 103 3.68 15.03 10.85
C GLU A 103 4.19 13.58 10.77
N SER A 104 4.73 13.20 9.60
CA SER A 104 5.28 11.87 9.34
C SER A 104 6.80 11.80 9.50
N LYS A 105 7.48 12.96 9.68
CA LYS A 105 8.95 13.08 9.74
C LYS A 105 9.61 12.41 8.54
N ALA A 106 9.10 12.69 7.35
CA ALA A 106 9.45 11.97 6.14
C ALA A 106 9.44 12.87 4.89
N PHE A 107 10.15 12.43 3.84
CA PHE A 107 10.05 12.98 2.50
C PHE A 107 9.31 11.99 1.61
N CYS A 108 8.17 12.37 1.04
CA CYS A 108 7.38 11.47 0.20
C CYS A 108 7.84 11.54 -1.25
N TYR A 109 8.18 10.38 -1.82
CA TYR A 109 8.74 10.26 -3.18
C TYR A 109 7.76 9.65 -4.17
N SER A 110 6.57 9.27 -3.73
CA SER A 110 5.49 8.77 -4.56
C SER A 110 4.16 9.11 -3.90
N SER A 111 3.15 9.45 -4.70
CA SER A 111 1.81 9.80 -4.23
C SER A 111 0.98 8.59 -3.80
N GLY A 112 1.44 7.37 -4.07
CA GLY A 112 0.76 6.15 -3.68
C GLY A 112 1.02 5.01 -4.65
N PHE A 113 0.09 4.06 -4.71
CA PHE A 113 0.22 2.89 -5.57
C PHE A 113 -1.02 2.69 -6.42
N ASP A 114 -0.79 2.30 -7.68
CA ASP A 114 -1.83 1.73 -8.52
C ASP A 114 -2.01 0.26 -8.14
N VAL A 115 -3.24 -0.11 -7.83
CA VAL A 115 -3.61 -1.46 -7.40
C VAL A 115 -4.40 -2.12 -8.52
N SER A 116 -3.97 -3.30 -8.95
CA SER A 116 -4.68 -4.10 -9.94
C SER A 116 -4.96 -5.50 -9.41
N VAL A 117 -6.14 -6.02 -9.72
CA VAL A 117 -6.54 -7.39 -9.37
C VAL A 117 -6.07 -8.33 -10.48
N ARG A 118 -5.24 -9.31 -10.12
CA ARG A 118 -4.73 -10.33 -11.04
C ARG A 118 -5.62 -11.57 -11.06
N SER A 119 -6.13 -12.00 -9.91
CA SER A 119 -7.08 -13.12 -9.79
C SER A 119 -7.98 -12.99 -8.56
N VAL A 120 -9.15 -13.62 -8.62
CA VAL A 120 -10.11 -13.75 -7.51
C VAL A 120 -10.57 -15.19 -7.47
N ASP A 121 -9.98 -15.97 -6.57
CA ASP A 121 -10.19 -17.41 -6.50
C ASP A 121 -10.98 -17.77 -5.23
N PRO A 122 -12.04 -18.59 -5.29
CA PRO A 122 -12.71 -19.07 -4.09
C PRO A 122 -11.71 -19.78 -3.18
N ALA A 123 -11.69 -19.38 -1.91
CA ALA A 123 -10.86 -20.03 -0.90
C ALA A 123 -11.58 -21.29 -0.37
N LYS A 124 -10.82 -22.20 0.25
CA LYS A 124 -11.39 -23.46 0.71
C LYS A 124 -12.30 -23.19 1.92
N PRO A 125 -13.43 -23.91 2.08
CA PRO A 125 -14.31 -23.74 3.23
C PRO A 125 -13.57 -23.86 4.57
N ASP A 126 -12.62 -24.79 4.65
CA ASP A 126 -11.83 -25.05 5.86
C ASP A 126 -10.81 -23.94 6.19
N ASP A 127 -10.56 -22.99 5.27
CA ASP A 127 -9.65 -21.86 5.51
C ASP A 127 -10.26 -20.85 6.52
N TYR A 128 -11.59 -20.91 6.73
CA TYR A 128 -12.30 -19.98 7.59
C TYR A 128 -13.26 -20.67 8.56
N GLY A 129 -13.46 -20.06 9.73
CA GLY A 129 -14.38 -20.57 10.76
C GLY A 129 -15.87 -20.40 10.40
N PRO A 130 -16.78 -20.94 11.22
CA PRO A 130 -18.23 -20.97 10.95
C PRO A 130 -18.88 -19.58 10.80
N ALA A 131 -18.21 -18.53 11.28
CA ALA A 131 -18.62 -17.13 11.13
C ALA A 131 -18.47 -16.59 9.70
N VAL A 132 -17.81 -17.32 8.80
CA VAL A 132 -17.64 -16.95 7.39
C VAL A 132 -18.62 -17.74 6.53
N GLU A 133 -19.35 -17.04 5.68
CA GLU A 133 -20.25 -17.66 4.70
C GLU A 133 -19.45 -18.16 3.49
N LYS A 134 -18.53 -17.32 2.99
CA LYS A 134 -17.67 -17.64 1.86
C LYS A 134 -16.40 -16.79 1.90
N GLY A 135 -15.30 -17.31 1.35
CA GLY A 135 -14.02 -16.61 1.28
C GLY A 135 -13.40 -16.66 -0.11
N TRP A 136 -12.50 -15.72 -0.37
CA TRP A 136 -11.74 -15.59 -1.61
C TRP A 136 -10.28 -15.26 -1.31
N LEU A 137 -9.40 -15.86 -2.09
CA LEU A 137 -8.00 -15.46 -2.18
C LEU A 137 -7.86 -14.55 -3.39
N VAL A 138 -7.45 -13.31 -3.15
CA VAL A 138 -7.29 -12.30 -4.20
C VAL A 138 -5.81 -12.04 -4.41
N THR A 139 -5.33 -12.28 -5.63
CA THR A 139 -3.97 -11.92 -6.03
C THR A 139 -4.00 -10.49 -6.56
N VAL A 140 -3.22 -9.61 -5.94
CA VAL A 140 -3.12 -8.20 -6.31
C VAL A 140 -1.70 -7.85 -6.72
N GLU A 141 -1.59 -6.92 -7.66
CA GLU A 141 -0.33 -6.26 -7.99
C GLU A 141 -0.44 -4.78 -7.64
N VAL A 142 0.53 -4.29 -6.88
CA VAL A 142 0.65 -2.88 -6.46
C VAL A 142 1.90 -2.29 -7.07
N LYS A 143 1.73 -1.22 -7.83
CA LYS A 143 2.81 -0.51 -8.50
C LYS A 143 2.90 0.91 -7.95
N PRO A 144 4.07 1.40 -7.52
CA PRO A 144 4.23 2.80 -7.12
C PRO A 144 3.82 3.73 -8.27
N ARG A 145 2.96 4.70 -7.98
CA ARG A 145 2.68 5.83 -8.87
C ARG A 145 3.90 6.73 -8.86
N GLU A 146 4.46 7.01 -10.03
CA GLU A 146 5.59 7.94 -10.25
C GLU A 146 6.55 8.10 -9.06
N VAL A 147 7.71 7.43 -9.15
CA VAL A 147 8.77 7.57 -8.15
C VAL A 147 9.65 8.76 -8.50
N LYS A 148 9.76 9.74 -7.60
CA LYS A 148 10.65 10.90 -7.74
C LYS A 148 12.11 10.48 -7.85
N ASP A 149 12.88 11.16 -8.68
CA ASP A 149 14.25 10.74 -9.04
C ASP A 149 15.24 10.79 -7.87
N TRP A 150 15.05 11.72 -6.93
CA TRP A 150 15.91 11.80 -5.75
C TRP A 150 15.89 10.51 -4.93
N ALA A 151 14.76 9.81 -4.87
CA ALA A 151 14.64 8.56 -4.11
C ALA A 151 15.32 7.38 -4.81
N LYS A 152 15.55 7.49 -6.12
CA LYS A 152 16.29 6.50 -6.91
C LYS A 152 17.81 6.70 -6.83
N ASN A 153 18.25 7.82 -6.25
CA ASN A 153 19.67 8.16 -6.19
C ASN A 153 20.45 7.14 -5.34
N PRO A 154 21.54 6.55 -5.87
CA PRO A 154 22.33 5.57 -5.14
C PRO A 154 22.90 6.06 -3.80
N GLU A 155 23.31 7.32 -3.70
CA GLU A 155 23.85 7.87 -2.45
C GLU A 155 22.77 8.01 -1.38
N VAL A 156 21.54 8.34 -1.77
CA VAL A 156 20.38 8.33 -0.85
C VAL A 156 20.06 6.91 -0.41
N LEU A 157 19.96 5.96 -1.36
CA LEU A 157 19.66 4.56 -1.06
C LEU A 157 20.74 3.89 -0.22
N LYS A 158 22.00 4.30 -0.35
CA LYS A 158 23.11 3.82 0.49
C LYS A 158 22.93 4.18 1.96
N GLN A 159 22.26 5.30 2.27
CA GLN A 159 21.92 5.69 3.64
C GLN A 159 20.61 5.04 4.13
N ALA A 160 19.80 4.49 3.21
CA ALA A 160 18.55 3.84 3.55
C ALA A 160 18.78 2.44 4.15
N SER A 161 18.04 2.14 5.21
CA SER A 161 18.04 0.81 5.82
C SER A 161 17.32 -0.18 4.91
N LEU A 162 17.99 -1.28 4.57
CA LEU A 162 17.40 -2.50 4.00
C LEU A 162 16.54 -2.28 2.74
N THR A 163 16.86 -1.27 1.94
CA THR A 163 16.07 -0.89 0.76
C THR A 163 16.90 -0.95 -0.51
N THR A 164 16.32 -1.45 -1.60
CA THR A 164 16.93 -1.43 -2.94
C THR A 164 16.11 -0.61 -3.92
N LEU A 165 16.75 -0.18 -5.01
CA LEU A 165 16.06 0.51 -6.10
C LEU A 165 14.89 -0.30 -6.65
N GLN A 166 15.03 -1.63 -6.79
CA GLN A 166 13.93 -2.46 -7.28
C GLN A 166 12.73 -2.42 -6.33
N GLN A 167 12.96 -2.42 -5.02
CA GLN A 167 11.87 -2.44 -4.04
C GLN A 167 11.01 -1.17 -4.07
N ILE A 168 11.60 -0.03 -4.44
CA ILE A 168 10.85 1.24 -4.51
C ILE A 168 10.28 1.53 -5.90
N THR A 169 10.72 0.84 -6.95
CA THR A 169 10.29 1.10 -8.34
C THR A 169 9.47 0.00 -8.97
N GLN A 170 9.67 -1.26 -8.58
CA GLN A 170 9.02 -2.41 -9.22
C GLN A 170 7.65 -2.69 -8.61
N PRO A 171 6.72 -3.27 -9.40
CA PRO A 171 5.48 -3.79 -8.87
C PRO A 171 5.72 -4.87 -7.81
N GLN A 172 4.86 -4.88 -6.80
CA GLN A 172 4.81 -5.89 -5.75
C GLN A 172 3.56 -6.74 -5.96
N VAL A 173 3.71 -8.06 -5.99
CA VAL A 173 2.57 -8.98 -6.11
C VAL A 173 2.39 -9.71 -4.79
N GLY A 174 1.15 -9.82 -4.35
CA GLY A 174 0.82 -10.57 -3.16
C GLY A 174 -0.64 -10.95 -3.09
N GLN A 175 -0.98 -11.70 -2.04
CA GLN A 175 -2.31 -12.23 -1.85
C GLN A 175 -2.95 -11.65 -0.59
N VAL A 176 -4.23 -11.34 -0.71
CA VAL A 176 -5.08 -10.91 0.39
C VAL A 176 -6.30 -11.82 0.48
N SER A 177 -6.77 -12.05 1.71
CA SER A 177 -7.98 -12.84 1.94
C SER A 177 -9.17 -11.92 2.16
N LEU A 178 -10.20 -12.12 1.35
CA LEU A 178 -11.51 -11.51 1.51
C LEU A 178 -12.50 -12.56 2.00
N VAL A 179 -13.41 -12.15 2.88
CA VAL A 179 -14.50 -13.00 3.35
C VAL A 179 -15.82 -12.25 3.31
N LYS A 180 -16.90 -12.99 3.11
CA LYS A 180 -18.27 -12.57 3.39
C LYS A 180 -18.65 -13.12 4.76
N PRO A 181 -18.76 -12.28 5.80
CA PRO A 181 -19.18 -12.74 7.12
C PRO A 181 -20.64 -13.23 7.06
N ARG A 182 -20.96 -14.25 7.85
CA ARG A 182 -22.30 -14.82 7.90
C ARG A 182 -23.29 -13.84 8.53
N GLY A 183 -24.35 -13.52 7.80
CA GLY A 183 -25.41 -12.62 8.28
C GLY A 183 -25.04 -11.14 8.28
N GLU A 184 -23.89 -10.78 7.70
CA GLU A 184 -23.51 -9.39 7.44
C GLU A 184 -23.55 -9.10 5.94
N GLU A 185 -23.81 -7.85 5.58
CA GLU A 185 -23.68 -7.40 4.19
C GLU A 185 -22.23 -7.02 3.87
N GLY A 186 -21.82 -7.31 2.63
CA GLY A 186 -20.51 -6.93 2.10
C GLY A 186 -19.37 -7.88 2.45
N TYR A 187 -18.16 -7.42 2.14
CA TYR A 187 -16.93 -8.19 2.27
C TYR A 187 -15.98 -7.53 3.27
N LYS A 188 -15.16 -8.33 3.95
CA LYS A 188 -14.10 -7.88 4.84
C LYS A 188 -12.78 -8.46 4.40
N LEU A 189 -11.74 -7.63 4.41
CA LEU A 189 -10.37 -8.09 4.26
C LEU A 189 -9.85 -8.51 5.64
N VAL A 190 -9.50 -9.79 5.80
CA VAL A 190 -9.19 -10.41 7.11
C VAL A 190 -7.74 -10.82 7.29
N ASN A 191 -7.02 -11.10 6.20
CA ASN A 191 -5.63 -11.51 6.26
C ASN A 191 -4.84 -10.86 5.13
N THR A 192 -4.14 -9.78 5.46
CA THR A 192 -3.10 -9.18 4.62
C THR A 192 -1.74 -9.59 5.17
N ARG A 193 -1.30 -10.83 4.90
CA ARG A 193 0.14 -11.13 4.96
C ARG A 193 0.91 -10.22 4.00
N PHE A 194 0.23 -9.82 2.94
CA PHE A 194 0.72 -8.84 1.99
C PHE A 194 0.34 -7.41 2.43
N SER A 195 1.35 -6.60 2.70
CA SER A 195 1.25 -5.14 2.74
C SER A 195 2.27 -4.57 1.77
N PRO A 196 1.91 -3.61 0.90
CA PRO A 196 2.90 -2.94 0.07
C PRO A 196 3.92 -2.25 0.97
N ARG A 197 5.20 -2.28 0.58
CA ARG A 197 6.22 -1.48 1.23
C ARG A 197 6.04 -0.01 0.86
N GLN A 198 5.59 0.79 1.82
CA GLN A 198 5.22 2.21 1.64
C GLN A 198 6.38 3.17 1.87
N GLY A 199 7.62 2.74 1.69
CA GLY A 199 8.73 3.59 2.04
C GLY A 199 10.00 2.86 2.41
N PHE A 200 10.96 3.68 2.80
CA PHE A 200 12.19 3.24 3.44
C PHE A 200 12.54 4.17 4.60
N HIS A 201 13.52 3.75 5.40
CA HIS A 201 13.88 4.45 6.63
C HIS A 201 15.38 4.73 6.66
N PHE A 202 15.78 5.91 7.15
CA PHE A 202 17.17 6.20 7.46
C PHE A 202 17.43 5.99 8.93
N ASN A 203 18.39 5.12 9.26
CA ASN A 203 18.80 4.89 10.63
C ASN A 203 19.60 6.08 11.17
N GLN A 204 19.36 6.43 12.43
CA GLN A 204 20.21 7.35 13.15
C GLN A 204 21.48 6.63 13.63
N ALA A 205 22.63 7.22 13.37
CA ALA A 205 23.90 6.87 14.01
C ALA A 205 23.90 7.35 15.46
N TRP A 206 24.42 6.50 16.35
CA TRP A 206 24.54 6.72 17.79
C TRP A 206 25.84 7.44 18.14
#